data_AF-A0AAV4XLX2-F1
#
_entry.id   AF-A0AAV4XLX2-F1
#
_cell.length_a   1.000
_cell.length_b   1.000
_cell.length_c   1.000
_cell.angle_alpha   90.00
_cell.angle_beta   90.00
_cell.angle_gamma   90.00
#
_symmetry.space_group_name_H-M   'P 1'
#
loop_
_entity.id
_entity.type
_entity.pdbx_description
1 polymer ?
#
loop_
_entity_poly.entity_id
_entity_poly.type
_entity_poly.pdbx_seq_one_letter_code
_entity_poly.pdbx_strand_id
1 'polypeptide(L)'
;MSHCRGSGLVCGHNGETYASECAAWAERVSVDYKGGCAAVGSKHGKNSRCGGIKCSPLPSEDCTKVFPPGGCCPICGAALRLLYSQKLSDWSVEAIRDVDPVVVQTIAEKFREHVKVTECDVFAYLSLESDIIVLVIAISDSPTKLQVEACIREAEKLQALIKQHSPTLLTELPLSFFTTAMMIDPVSDSMRRWFFHFIFARSDTYSSNGSRNELKNPLIMASHDYVGVSILMSSG
;
A
#
# COMPACT_ATOMS: atom_id res chain seq x y z
N MET A 1 -4.14 -27.46 6.72
CA MET A 1 -4.82 -26.16 6.68
C MET A 1 -5.02 -25.69 8.12
N SER A 2 -4.10 -24.88 8.65
CA SER A 2 -4.18 -24.32 10.02
C SER A 2 -3.23 -23.12 10.17
N HIS A 3 -3.41 -22.07 9.38
CA HIS A 3 -2.61 -20.84 9.45
C HIS A 3 -3.40 -19.61 9.93
N CYS A 4 -4.66 -19.80 10.34
CA CYS A 4 -5.52 -18.75 10.86
C CYS A 4 -6.15 -19.17 12.19
N ARG A 5 -6.50 -18.19 13.03
CA ARG A 5 -7.25 -18.44 14.27
C ARG A 5 -8.74 -18.56 13.99
N GLY A 6 -9.32 -19.70 14.38
CA GLY A 6 -10.76 -19.98 14.20
C GLY A 6 -11.69 -19.29 15.21
N SER A 7 -11.16 -18.50 16.15
CA SER A 7 -11.95 -17.78 17.15
C SER A 7 -11.35 -16.42 17.49
N GLY A 8 -12.22 -15.52 17.99
CA GLY A 8 -11.87 -14.16 18.39
C GLY A 8 -12.19 -13.17 17.29
N LEU A 9 -13.00 -12.15 17.61
CA LEU A 9 -13.40 -11.12 16.66
C LEU A 9 -12.18 -10.42 16.06
N VAL A 10 -12.27 -10.08 14.79
CA VAL A 10 -11.25 -9.30 14.07
C VAL A 10 -11.92 -8.27 13.18
N CYS A 11 -11.20 -7.17 12.95
CA CYS A 11 -11.57 -6.19 11.94
C CYS A 11 -10.78 -6.46 10.66
N GLY A 12 -11.48 -6.70 9.55
CA GLY A 12 -10.88 -6.83 8.24
C GLY A 12 -10.44 -5.48 7.67
N HIS A 13 -9.50 -5.49 6.74
CA HIS A 13 -9.09 -4.26 6.04
C HIS A 13 -10.21 -3.62 5.19
N ASN A 14 -11.27 -4.38 4.88
CA ASN A 14 -12.51 -3.86 4.29
C ASN A 14 -13.39 -3.07 5.28
N GLY A 15 -13.01 -3.01 6.57
CA GLY A 15 -13.79 -2.33 7.61
C GLY A 15 -14.93 -3.17 8.19
N GLU A 16 -15.02 -4.46 7.86
CA GLU A 16 -16.04 -5.37 8.39
C GLU A 16 -15.52 -6.19 9.57
N THR A 17 -16.42 -6.50 10.50
CA THR A 17 -16.11 -7.32 11.67
C THR A 17 -16.41 -8.78 11.38
N TYR A 18 -15.39 -9.62 11.53
CA TYR A 18 -15.49 -11.06 11.33
C TYR A 18 -15.49 -11.81 12.66
N ALA A 19 -16.17 -12.97 12.69
CA ALA A 19 -16.23 -13.85 13.86
C ALA A 19 -14.84 -14.41 14.25
N SER A 20 -13.95 -14.53 13.28
CA SER A 20 -12.57 -15.03 13.45
C SER A 20 -11.66 -14.60 12.30
N GLU A 21 -10.35 -14.76 12.49
CA GLU A 21 -9.36 -14.58 11.41
C GLU A 21 -9.62 -15.52 10.25
N CYS A 22 -9.96 -16.78 10.53
CA CYS A 22 -10.33 -17.73 9.47
C CYS A 22 -11.59 -17.32 8.71
N ALA A 23 -12.56 -16.68 9.37
CA ALA A 23 -13.76 -16.18 8.70
C ALA A 23 -13.41 -15.04 7.73
N ALA A 24 -12.55 -14.10 8.14
CA ALA A 24 -12.06 -13.05 7.25
C ALA A 24 -11.28 -13.64 6.05
N TRP A 25 -10.38 -14.59 6.30
CA TRP A 25 -9.57 -15.20 5.25
C TRP A 25 -10.39 -16.04 4.27
N ALA A 26 -11.47 -16.66 4.71
CA ALA A 26 -12.40 -17.39 3.83
C ALA A 26 -13.04 -16.48 2.78
N GLU A 27 -13.18 -15.19 3.09
CA GLU A 27 -13.65 -14.15 2.16
C GLU A 27 -12.51 -13.40 1.46
N ARG A 28 -11.26 -13.88 1.58
CA ARG A 28 -10.05 -13.23 1.05
C ARG A 28 -9.82 -11.82 1.55
N VAL A 29 -10.26 -11.54 2.78
CA VAL A 29 -9.99 -10.31 3.49
C VAL A 29 -8.91 -10.55 4.56
N SER A 30 -7.85 -9.74 4.53
CA SER A 30 -6.81 -9.76 5.56
C SER A 30 -7.27 -9.01 6.81
N VAL A 31 -6.77 -9.42 7.97
CA VAL A 31 -7.06 -8.78 9.26
C VAL A 31 -6.22 -7.52 9.43
N ASP A 32 -6.87 -6.40 9.77
CA ASP A 32 -6.21 -5.15 10.17
C ASP A 32 -5.83 -5.21 11.66
N TYR A 33 -6.81 -5.48 12.53
CA TYR A 33 -6.57 -5.62 13.96
C TYR A 33 -7.52 -6.61 14.64
N LYS A 34 -7.15 -7.01 15.86
CA LYS A 34 -7.95 -7.88 16.72
C LYS A 34 -9.04 -7.08 17.43
N GLY A 35 -10.21 -7.70 17.61
CA GLY A 35 -11.42 -7.05 18.12
C GLY A 35 -12.36 -6.66 16.98
N GLY A 36 -13.59 -6.25 17.33
CA GLY A 36 -14.53 -5.72 16.33
C GLY A 36 -14.07 -4.36 15.78
N CYS A 37 -14.53 -4.02 14.58
CA CYS A 37 -14.19 -2.75 13.96
C CYS A 37 -14.71 -1.58 14.79
N ALA A 38 -13.86 -0.58 15.01
CA ALA A 38 -14.25 0.67 15.64
C ALA A 38 -15.22 1.43 14.72
N ALA A 39 -16.42 1.75 15.21
CA ALA A 39 -17.40 2.52 14.44
C ALA A 39 -16.88 3.94 14.19
N VAL A 40 -16.44 4.23 12.97
CA VAL A 40 -16.05 5.57 12.51
C VAL A 40 -17.28 6.41 12.17
N GLY A 41 -18.12 6.69 13.18
CA GLY A 41 -19.19 7.67 13.05
C GLY A 41 -18.61 9.08 12.97
N SER A 42 -18.71 9.72 11.80
CA SER A 42 -18.38 11.13 11.57
C SER A 42 -19.01 12.06 12.61
N LYS A 43 -18.23 12.49 13.61
CA LYS A 43 -18.46 13.74 14.33
C LYS A 43 -17.13 14.43 14.58
N HIS A 44 -16.94 15.53 13.83
CA HIS A 44 -16.09 16.68 14.17
C HIS A 44 -14.97 16.41 15.18
N GLY A 45 -13.78 16.07 14.69
CA GLY A 45 -12.58 16.02 15.51
C GLY A 45 -11.42 15.37 14.75
N LYS A 46 -10.26 16.03 14.74
CA LYS A 46 -8.98 15.48 14.25
C LYS A 46 -8.46 14.37 15.18
N ASN A 47 -9.27 13.33 15.38
CA ASN A 47 -8.81 12.07 15.95
C ASN A 47 -8.50 11.18 14.76
N SER A 48 -7.24 10.74 14.62
CA SER A 48 -6.86 9.81 13.55
C SER A 48 -7.81 8.61 13.57
N ARG A 49 -8.23 8.12 12.39
CA ARG A 49 -9.11 6.93 12.23
C ARG A 49 -8.67 5.73 13.10
N CYS A 50 -7.41 5.71 13.51
CA CYS A 50 -6.74 4.68 14.27
C CYS A 50 -6.43 5.04 15.74
N GLY A 51 -6.96 6.14 16.27
CA GLY A 51 -6.58 6.73 17.57
C GLY A 51 -6.79 5.86 18.82
N GLY A 52 -7.46 4.71 18.70
CA GLY A 52 -7.63 3.71 19.77
C GLY A 52 -7.29 2.28 19.34
N ILE A 53 -6.73 2.09 18.15
CA ILE A 53 -6.44 0.77 17.60
C ILE A 53 -5.05 0.33 18.04
N LYS A 54 -4.98 -0.82 18.72
CA LYS A 54 -3.73 -1.45 19.13
C LYS A 54 -3.35 -2.55 18.15
N CYS A 55 -2.32 -2.29 17.35
CA CYS A 55 -1.83 -3.24 16.37
C CYS A 55 -1.13 -4.44 17.02
N SER A 56 -1.31 -5.61 16.42
CA SER A 56 -0.50 -6.78 16.76
C SER A 56 0.93 -6.54 16.27
N PRO A 57 1.94 -7.06 16.99
CA PRO A 57 3.31 -7.05 16.47
C PRO A 57 3.37 -7.86 15.16
N LEU A 58 4.28 -7.45 14.26
CA LEU A 58 4.54 -8.20 13.04
C LEU A 58 5.07 -9.61 13.38
N PRO A 59 4.80 -10.62 12.53
CA PRO A 59 5.13 -12.01 12.82
C PRO A 59 6.65 -12.30 12.79
N SER A 60 7.47 -11.43 12.20
CA SER A 60 8.92 -11.56 12.15
C SER A 60 9.60 -10.18 12.16
N GLU A 61 10.83 -10.12 12.67
CA GLU A 61 11.68 -8.92 12.60
C GLU A 61 12.17 -8.65 11.18
N ASP A 62 12.16 -9.65 10.31
CA ASP A 62 12.51 -9.52 8.89
C ASP A 62 11.44 -8.76 8.08
N CYS A 63 10.27 -8.51 8.67
CA CYS A 63 9.17 -7.82 8.02
C CYS A 63 9.43 -6.31 7.95
N THR A 64 9.36 -5.77 6.73
CA THR A 64 9.28 -4.31 6.57
C THR A 64 7.82 -3.85 6.73
N LYS A 65 7.58 -2.81 7.51
CA LYS A 65 6.24 -2.30 7.81
C LYS A 65 5.62 -1.65 6.55
N VAL A 66 4.56 -2.25 6.02
CA VAL A 66 3.73 -1.65 4.97
C VAL A 66 2.39 -1.27 5.56
N PHE A 67 1.94 -0.02 5.37
CA PHE A 67 0.62 0.45 5.81
C PHE A 67 -0.31 0.56 4.62
N PRO A 68 -1.25 -0.36 4.45
CA PRO A 68 -2.13 -0.35 3.30
C PRO A 68 -3.23 0.73 3.47
N PRO A 69 -3.67 1.41 2.39
CA PRO A 69 -4.68 2.46 2.46
C PRO A 69 -5.96 2.03 3.17
N GLY A 70 -6.46 2.87 4.07
CA GLY A 70 -7.65 2.58 4.86
C GLY A 70 -7.42 1.66 6.08
N GLY A 71 -6.31 0.93 6.13
CA GLY A 71 -5.92 0.13 7.29
C GLY A 71 -5.24 0.94 8.39
N CYS A 72 -5.28 0.44 9.61
CA CYS A 72 -4.66 1.06 10.78
C CYS A 72 -3.33 0.44 11.18
N CYS A 73 -3.11 -0.82 10.82
CA CYS A 73 -1.96 -1.59 11.24
C CYS A 73 -1.04 -1.98 10.08
N PRO A 74 0.27 -2.14 10.36
CA PRO A 74 1.20 -2.58 9.34
C PRO A 74 1.02 -4.06 9.05
N ILE A 75 1.27 -4.45 7.81
CA ILE A 75 1.33 -5.85 7.36
C ILE A 75 2.77 -6.30 7.11
N CYS A 76 2.99 -7.61 7.05
CA CYS A 76 4.24 -8.22 6.62
C CYS A 76 4.09 -8.80 5.21
N GLY A 77 4.60 -8.09 4.21
CA GLY A 77 4.52 -8.48 2.81
C GLY A 77 4.48 -7.27 1.89
N ALA A 78 3.72 -7.37 0.81
CA ALA A 78 3.54 -6.29 -0.16
C ALA A 78 2.07 -5.90 -0.31
N ALA A 79 1.84 -4.64 -0.65
CA ALA A 79 0.53 -4.12 -0.99
C ALA A 79 0.58 -3.43 -2.36
N LEU A 80 -0.42 -3.69 -3.19
CA LEU A 80 -0.61 -3.14 -4.52
C LEU A 80 -1.89 -2.30 -4.53
N ARG A 81 -1.81 -1.07 -5.04
CA ARG A 81 -2.97 -0.28 -5.43
C ARG A 81 -3.24 -0.51 -6.91
N LEU A 82 -4.42 -1.02 -7.24
CA LEU A 82 -4.83 -1.22 -8.63
C LEU A 82 -5.50 0.03 -9.18
N LEU A 83 -5.14 0.40 -10.40
CA LEU A 83 -5.80 1.45 -11.16
C LEU A 83 -6.56 0.83 -12.33
N TYR A 84 -7.77 1.32 -12.55
CA TYR A 84 -8.66 0.87 -13.60
C TYR A 84 -9.21 2.06 -14.39
N SER A 85 -9.51 1.84 -15.68
CA SER A 85 -10.07 2.89 -16.53
C SER A 85 -11.59 2.92 -16.41
N GLN A 86 -12.13 4.05 -15.97
CA GLN A 86 -13.59 4.28 -15.95
C GLN A 86 -14.24 4.11 -17.34
N LYS A 87 -13.49 4.33 -18.44
CA LYS A 87 -13.98 4.24 -19.83
C LYS A 87 -14.02 2.82 -20.39
N LEU A 88 -13.11 1.95 -19.97
CA LEU A 88 -13.16 0.51 -20.33
C LEU A 88 -14.29 -0.21 -19.61
N SER A 89 -14.86 0.47 -18.62
CA SER A 89 -15.86 -0.04 -17.75
C SER A 89 -17.25 0.53 -18.05
N ASP A 90 -17.55 1.31 -19.09
CA ASP A 90 -18.96 1.70 -19.35
C ASP A 90 -19.91 0.50 -19.62
N TRP A 91 -19.37 -0.70 -19.89
CA TRP A 91 -20.11 -1.97 -19.92
C TRP A 91 -19.97 -2.82 -18.63
N SER A 92 -19.06 -2.44 -17.73
CA SER A 92 -18.70 -3.16 -16.48
C SER A 92 -18.86 -2.31 -15.19
N VAL A 93 -19.07 -0.99 -15.29
CA VAL A 93 -19.13 0.06 -14.23
C VAL A 93 -20.44 0.00 -13.52
N GLU A 94 -21.53 -0.32 -14.22
CA GLU A 94 -22.81 -0.57 -13.55
C GLU A 94 -22.70 -1.84 -12.68
N ALA A 95 -21.91 -2.83 -13.12
CA ALA A 95 -21.59 -4.01 -12.29
C ALA A 95 -20.50 -3.74 -11.22
N ILE A 96 -19.68 -2.68 -11.39
CA ILE A 96 -18.58 -2.32 -10.46
C ILE A 96 -19.04 -1.33 -9.36
N ARG A 97 -20.00 -0.45 -9.65
CA ARG A 97 -20.53 0.52 -8.67
C ARG A 97 -21.42 -0.14 -7.62
N ASP A 98 -22.03 -1.27 -7.98
CA ASP A 98 -22.77 -2.17 -7.09
C ASP A 98 -21.92 -3.37 -6.66
N VAL A 99 -20.59 -3.22 -6.52
CA VAL A 99 -19.68 -4.33 -6.16
C VAL A 99 -19.99 -4.88 -4.78
N ASP A 100 -20.83 -5.91 -4.82
CA ASP A 100 -20.96 -6.97 -3.85
C ASP A 100 -19.53 -7.45 -3.46
N PRO A 101 -19.22 -7.62 -2.16
CA PRO A 101 -17.96 -8.21 -1.67
C PRO A 101 -17.47 -9.42 -2.49
N VAL A 102 -18.41 -10.17 -3.08
CA VAL A 102 -18.18 -11.31 -3.98
C VAL A 102 -17.25 -10.99 -5.17
N VAL A 103 -17.21 -9.76 -5.71
CA VAL A 103 -16.32 -9.41 -6.85
C VAL A 103 -14.87 -9.17 -6.40
N VAL A 104 -14.65 -8.48 -5.27
CA VAL A 104 -13.30 -8.23 -4.76
C VAL A 104 -12.64 -9.53 -4.30
N GLN A 105 -13.42 -10.41 -3.68
CA GLN A 105 -13.00 -11.77 -3.39
C GLN A 105 -12.57 -12.52 -4.67
N THR A 106 -13.35 -12.40 -5.75
CA THR A 106 -13.02 -13.03 -7.05
C THR A 106 -11.70 -12.50 -7.61
N ILE A 107 -11.45 -11.19 -7.50
CA ILE A 107 -10.16 -10.59 -7.90
C ILE A 107 -9.01 -11.20 -7.11
N ALA A 108 -9.14 -11.33 -5.79
CA ALA A 108 -8.12 -11.95 -4.95
C ALA A 108 -7.86 -13.40 -5.35
N GLU A 109 -8.90 -14.22 -5.55
CA GLU A 109 -8.76 -15.61 -5.98
C GLU A 109 -8.06 -15.71 -7.34
N LYS A 110 -8.41 -14.83 -8.29
CA LYS A 110 -7.78 -14.84 -9.60
C LYS A 110 -6.33 -14.41 -9.56
N PHE A 111 -5.98 -13.39 -8.79
CA PHE A 111 -4.56 -13.06 -8.57
C PHE A 111 -3.81 -14.17 -7.83
N ARG A 112 -4.46 -14.87 -6.90
CA ARG A 112 -3.88 -16.01 -6.19
C ARG A 112 -3.47 -17.13 -7.15
N GLU A 113 -4.23 -17.38 -8.21
CA GLU A 113 -3.85 -18.37 -9.24
C GLU A 113 -2.50 -18.02 -9.94
N HIS A 114 -2.13 -16.74 -9.96
CA HIS A 114 -0.85 -16.26 -10.48
C HIS A 114 0.29 -16.24 -9.44
N VAL A 115 -0.01 -16.40 -8.15
CA VAL A 115 0.99 -16.55 -7.09
C VAL A 115 1.36 -18.03 -6.96
N LYS A 116 2.63 -18.35 -7.18
CA LYS A 116 3.15 -19.74 -7.24
C LYS A 116 3.85 -20.17 -5.96
N VAL A 117 4.22 -19.22 -5.11
CA VAL A 117 4.88 -19.48 -3.83
C VAL A 117 3.83 -19.87 -2.80
N THR A 118 3.94 -21.08 -2.24
CA THR A 118 2.94 -21.66 -1.31
C THR A 118 2.88 -20.98 0.06
N GLU A 119 3.94 -20.26 0.41
CA GLU A 119 4.11 -19.51 1.64
C GLU A 119 3.41 -18.15 1.60
N CYS A 120 2.96 -17.74 0.41
CA CYS A 120 2.28 -16.48 0.17
C CYS A 120 0.81 -16.74 -0.11
N ASP A 121 -0.05 -15.86 0.38
CA ASP A 121 -1.45 -15.84 -0.01
C ASP A 121 -1.86 -14.42 -0.41
N VAL A 122 -2.95 -14.35 -1.17
CA VAL A 122 -3.46 -13.11 -1.75
C VAL A 122 -4.77 -12.74 -1.10
N PHE A 123 -4.85 -11.49 -0.66
CA PHE A 123 -6.05 -10.89 -0.09
C PHE A 123 -6.37 -9.63 -0.88
N ALA A 124 -7.64 -9.23 -0.94
CA ALA A 124 -8.01 -7.96 -1.54
C ALA A 124 -9.18 -7.32 -0.80
N TYR A 125 -9.24 -5.99 -0.86
CA TYR A 125 -10.35 -5.23 -0.32
C TYR A 125 -10.52 -3.91 -1.08
N LEU A 126 -11.71 -3.32 -0.97
CA LEU A 126 -11.99 -1.98 -1.45
C LEU A 126 -11.76 -0.99 -0.30
N SER A 127 -10.87 -0.03 -0.51
CA SER A 127 -10.63 1.04 0.45
C SER A 127 -11.76 2.07 0.48
N LEU A 128 -11.76 2.94 1.50
CA LEU A 128 -12.73 4.04 1.62
C LEU A 128 -12.62 5.06 0.49
N GLU A 129 -11.42 5.21 -0.09
CA GLU A 129 -11.17 6.04 -1.26
C GLU A 129 -11.51 5.32 -2.59
N SER A 130 -12.21 4.19 -2.53
CA SER A 130 -12.60 3.34 -3.67
C SER A 130 -11.42 2.77 -4.47
N ASP A 131 -10.24 2.68 -3.86
CA ASP A 131 -9.12 1.94 -4.43
C ASP A 131 -9.23 0.45 -4.11
N ILE A 132 -9.02 -0.41 -5.11
CA ILE A 132 -8.84 -1.84 -4.90
C ILE A 132 -7.40 -2.07 -4.46
N ILE A 133 -7.25 -2.58 -3.24
CA ILE A 133 -5.97 -2.90 -2.63
C ILE A 133 -5.79 -4.41 -2.63
N VAL A 134 -4.68 -4.88 -3.18
CA VAL A 134 -4.29 -6.30 -3.17
C VAL A 134 -3.09 -6.46 -2.24
N LEU A 135 -3.17 -7.39 -1.31
CA LEU A 135 -2.09 -7.73 -0.40
C LEU A 135 -1.54 -9.10 -0.75
N VAL A 136 -0.22 -9.22 -0.82
CA VAL A 136 0.49 -10.49 -0.95
C VAL A 136 1.36 -10.63 0.29
N ILE A 137 0.94 -11.50 1.21
CA ILE A 137 1.56 -11.64 2.53
C ILE A 137 1.95 -13.08 2.80
N ALA A 138 2.94 -13.27 3.67
CA ALA A 138 3.31 -14.59 4.13
C ALA A 138 2.28 -15.12 5.14
N ILE A 139 1.87 -16.38 5.02
CA ILE A 139 0.87 -17.02 5.91
C ILE A 139 1.47 -17.83 7.07
N SER A 140 2.80 -17.85 7.19
CA SER A 140 3.49 -18.50 8.32
C SER A 140 3.42 -17.63 9.58
N ASP A 141 3.29 -18.24 10.76
CA ASP A 141 3.27 -17.53 12.05
C ASP A 141 4.59 -16.77 12.33
N SER A 142 5.71 -17.24 11.77
CA SER A 142 7.01 -16.55 11.80
C SER A 142 7.73 -16.72 10.45
N PRO A 143 7.45 -15.86 9.45
CA PRO A 143 8.06 -16.00 8.14
C PRO A 143 9.54 -15.62 8.20
N THR A 144 10.38 -16.41 7.52
CA THR A 144 11.79 -16.08 7.31
C THR A 144 11.91 -14.92 6.33
N LYS A 145 13.03 -14.19 6.38
CA LYS A 145 13.39 -13.19 5.37
C LYS A 145 13.15 -13.65 3.93
N LEU A 146 13.57 -14.87 3.58
CA LEU A 146 13.40 -15.42 2.23
C LEU A 146 11.91 -15.58 1.86
N GLN A 147 11.06 -16.02 2.79
CA GLN A 147 9.62 -16.15 2.56
C GLN A 147 8.96 -14.78 2.36
N VAL A 148 9.35 -13.78 3.16
CA VAL A 148 8.87 -12.40 2.99
C VAL A 148 9.30 -11.83 1.64
N GLU A 149 10.58 -11.97 1.28
CA GLU A 149 11.11 -11.53 -0.01
C GLU A 149 10.42 -12.24 -1.18
N ALA A 150 10.12 -13.53 -1.05
CA ALA A 150 9.39 -14.27 -2.07
C ALA A 150 7.98 -13.69 -2.29
N CYS A 151 7.23 -13.35 -1.23
CA CYS A 151 5.92 -12.74 -1.36
C CYS A 151 5.98 -11.34 -1.99
N ILE A 152 7.01 -10.56 -1.68
CA ILE A 152 7.26 -9.27 -2.33
C ILE A 152 7.53 -9.45 -3.82
N ARG A 153 8.37 -10.43 -4.21
CA ARG A 153 8.64 -10.75 -5.63
C ARG A 153 7.39 -11.21 -6.37
N GLU A 154 6.53 -11.99 -5.71
CA GLU A 154 5.25 -12.40 -6.29
C GLU A 154 4.32 -11.20 -6.54
N ALA A 155 4.28 -10.22 -5.62
CA ALA A 155 3.54 -8.97 -5.84
C ALA A 155 4.12 -8.12 -6.99
N GLU A 156 5.45 -7.99 -7.07
CA GLU A 156 6.12 -7.30 -8.20
C GLU A 156 5.81 -7.98 -9.53
N LYS A 157 5.76 -9.31 -9.57
CA LYS A 157 5.36 -10.08 -10.74
C LYS A 157 3.92 -9.76 -11.14
N LEU A 158 2.97 -9.74 -10.20
CA LEU A 158 1.60 -9.32 -10.49
C LEU A 158 1.55 -7.91 -11.07
N GLN A 159 2.29 -6.97 -10.46
CA GLN A 159 2.39 -5.60 -10.96
C GLN A 159 2.89 -5.55 -12.40
N ALA A 160 3.94 -6.30 -12.71
CA ALA A 160 4.52 -6.37 -14.05
C ALA A 160 3.53 -6.94 -15.07
N LEU A 161 2.82 -8.02 -14.70
CA LEU A 161 1.80 -8.63 -15.57
C LEU A 161 0.67 -7.65 -15.91
N ILE A 162 0.19 -6.86 -14.93
CA ILE A 162 -0.85 -5.84 -15.13
C ILE A 162 -0.31 -4.72 -16.02
N LYS A 163 0.86 -4.15 -15.69
CA LYS A 163 1.48 -3.06 -16.47
C LYS A 163 1.72 -3.45 -17.92
N GLN A 164 2.13 -4.70 -18.15
CA GLN A 164 2.42 -5.23 -19.49
C GLN A 164 1.17 -5.72 -20.23
N HIS A 165 -0.02 -5.59 -19.64
CA HIS A 165 -1.28 -6.06 -20.22
C HIS A 165 -1.17 -7.54 -20.67
N SER A 166 -0.63 -8.37 -19.77
CA SER A 166 -0.37 -9.78 -20.06
C SER A 166 -1.64 -10.48 -20.55
N PRO A 167 -1.60 -11.23 -21.67
CA PRO A 167 -2.77 -11.96 -22.18
C PRO A 167 -3.38 -12.89 -21.15
N THR A 168 -2.57 -13.47 -20.25
CA THR A 168 -3.04 -14.34 -19.17
C THR A 168 -3.96 -13.65 -18.16
N LEU A 169 -3.83 -12.32 -17.98
CA LEU A 169 -4.73 -11.54 -17.15
C LEU A 169 -5.92 -11.00 -17.95
N LEU A 170 -5.70 -10.62 -19.21
CA LEU A 170 -6.74 -10.06 -20.07
C LEU A 170 -7.84 -11.06 -20.43
N THR A 171 -7.52 -12.36 -20.45
CA THR A 171 -8.51 -13.42 -20.67
C THR A 171 -9.42 -13.66 -19.45
N GLU A 172 -8.98 -13.24 -18.26
CA GLU A 172 -9.76 -13.32 -17.04
C GLU A 172 -10.58 -12.03 -16.90
N LEU A 173 -11.90 -12.13 -17.13
CA LEU A 173 -12.82 -10.99 -17.01
C LEU A 173 -12.60 -10.12 -15.76
N PRO A 174 -12.49 -10.67 -14.52
CA PRO A 174 -12.31 -9.85 -13.32
C PRO A 174 -10.94 -9.15 -13.22
N LEU A 175 -9.97 -9.48 -14.07
CA LEU A 175 -8.63 -8.86 -14.08
C LEU A 175 -8.40 -7.97 -15.31
N SER A 176 -9.20 -8.16 -16.37
CA SER A 176 -9.03 -7.53 -17.68
C SER A 176 -9.14 -5.99 -17.71
N PHE A 177 -9.78 -5.38 -16.71
CA PHE A 177 -10.06 -3.94 -16.68
C PHE A 177 -9.00 -3.10 -15.95
N PHE A 178 -8.02 -3.74 -15.33
CA PHE A 178 -6.91 -3.05 -14.66
C PHE A 178 -5.91 -2.52 -15.68
N THR A 179 -5.63 -1.23 -15.63
CA THR A 179 -4.70 -0.56 -16.56
C THR A 179 -3.28 -0.52 -16.03
N THR A 180 -3.12 -0.45 -14.72
CA THR A 180 -1.82 -0.46 -14.06
C THR A 180 -1.97 -0.82 -12.58
N ALA A 181 -0.85 -1.12 -11.92
CA ALA A 181 -0.78 -1.35 -10.49
C ALA A 181 0.43 -0.63 -9.91
N MET A 182 0.30 -0.11 -8.69
CA MET A 182 1.35 0.61 -7.97
C MET A 182 1.68 -0.13 -6.68
N MET A 183 2.97 -0.37 -6.43
CA MET A 183 3.43 -0.89 -5.14
C MET A 183 3.26 0.21 -4.11
N ILE A 184 2.76 -0.14 -2.93
CA ILE A 184 2.71 0.75 -1.78
C ILE A 184 4.04 0.58 -1.05
N ASP A 185 4.78 1.69 -0.95
CA ASP A 185 6.12 1.66 -0.37
C ASP A 185 6.07 1.32 1.13
N PRO A 186 7.03 0.51 1.60
CA PRO A 186 7.18 0.31 3.03
C PRO A 186 7.56 1.63 3.72
N VAL A 187 7.09 1.79 4.96
CA VAL A 187 7.56 2.88 5.82
C VAL A 187 9.02 2.59 6.18
N SER A 188 9.94 3.23 5.46
CA SER A 188 11.36 3.15 5.76
C SER A 188 11.61 3.91 7.08
N ASP A 189 12.06 3.20 8.11
CA ASP A 189 12.68 3.82 9.31
C ASP A 189 14.01 4.56 8.96
N SER A 190 14.42 4.54 7.68
CA SER A 190 15.69 5.04 7.16
C SER A 190 15.60 6.43 6.50
N MET A 191 14.55 7.21 6.75
CA MET A 191 14.49 8.63 6.39
C MET A 191 15.36 9.53 7.30
N ARG A 192 16.38 8.96 7.97
CA ARG A 192 17.49 9.72 8.60
C ARG A 192 18.82 9.64 7.84
N ARG A 193 18.97 8.78 6.82
CA ARG A 193 20.27 8.59 6.14
C ARG A 193 20.41 9.26 4.78
N TRP A 194 19.30 9.52 4.08
CA TRP A 194 19.35 10.09 2.73
C TRP A 194 19.42 11.63 2.69
N PHE A 195 19.02 12.34 3.75
CA PHE A 195 19.24 13.78 3.85
C PHE A 195 20.72 14.16 4.02
N PHE A 196 21.57 13.26 4.55
CA PHE A 196 23.00 13.55 4.71
C PHE A 196 23.83 13.30 3.45
N HIS A 197 23.38 12.44 2.53
CA HIS A 197 24.16 12.11 1.32
C HIS A 197 23.95 13.08 0.15
N PHE A 198 22.82 13.81 0.12
CA PHE A 198 22.58 14.82 -0.93
C PHE A 198 23.24 16.18 -0.65
N ILE A 199 23.68 16.45 0.58
CA ILE A 199 24.44 17.66 0.92
C ILE A 199 25.95 17.49 0.62
N PHE A 200 26.50 16.28 0.66
CA PHE A 200 27.96 16.06 0.50
C PHE A 200 28.42 15.64 -0.91
N ALA A 201 27.50 15.36 -1.85
CA ALA A 201 27.87 14.91 -3.21
C ALA A 201 27.95 16.04 -4.26
N ARG A 202 28.22 17.28 -3.85
CA ARG A 202 28.44 18.39 -4.78
C ARG A 202 29.54 19.34 -4.31
N SER A 203 30.72 18.81 -4.04
CA SER A 203 31.95 19.62 -3.93
C SER A 203 33.19 18.74 -4.11
N ASP A 204 33.39 18.20 -5.32
CA ASP A 204 34.71 17.70 -5.75
C ASP A 204 34.84 17.81 -7.28
N THR A 205 34.99 19.05 -7.76
CA THR A 205 35.72 19.35 -9.00
C THR A 205 36.36 20.72 -8.86
N TYR A 206 37.58 20.76 -8.30
CA TYR A 206 38.48 21.91 -8.39
C TYR A 206 39.72 21.53 -9.21
N SER A 207 39.87 22.15 -10.38
CA SER A 207 41.13 22.48 -11.05
C SER A 207 40.75 23.19 -12.37
N SER A 208 41.13 24.40 -12.72
CA SER A 208 42.00 25.42 -12.13
C SER A 208 41.72 26.73 -12.86
N ASN A 209 41.50 27.85 -12.16
CA ASN A 209 42.30 29.08 -12.34
C ASN A 209 41.73 30.26 -11.55
N GLY A 210 42.61 30.94 -10.83
CA GLY A 210 42.59 32.39 -10.79
C GLY A 210 41.81 33.08 -9.67
N SER A 211 42.51 33.27 -8.56
CA SER A 211 42.54 34.52 -7.79
C SER A 211 41.35 34.91 -6.89
N ARG A 212 41.66 34.75 -5.59
CA ARG A 212 41.60 35.76 -4.51
C ARG A 212 40.24 36.14 -3.89
N ASN A 213 40.27 35.95 -2.56
CA ASN A 213 39.70 36.77 -1.48
C ASN A 213 38.43 36.28 -0.77
N GLU A 214 38.70 35.85 0.47
CA GLU A 214 38.03 36.23 1.71
C GLU A 214 36.65 35.64 2.07
N LEU A 215 36.71 34.75 3.07
CA LEU A 215 36.01 34.85 4.37
C LEU A 215 34.59 35.46 4.36
N LYS A 216 33.59 34.59 4.55
CA LYS A 216 32.69 34.60 5.73
C LYS A 216 31.61 33.52 5.61
N ASN A 217 31.48 32.73 6.67
CA ASN A 217 30.29 31.94 7.01
C ASN A 217 29.65 32.61 8.24
N PRO A 218 28.45 32.25 8.72
CA PRO A 218 27.21 31.86 8.04
C PRO A 218 26.06 32.83 8.43
N LEU A 219 24.93 32.82 7.70
CA LEU A 219 23.64 33.22 8.29
C LEU A 219 22.57 32.19 7.94
N ILE A 220 22.07 31.59 9.01
CA ILE A 220 20.91 30.72 9.10
C ILE A 220 19.68 31.60 8.86
N MET A 221 18.81 31.24 7.90
CA MET A 221 17.42 31.68 7.91
C MET A 221 16.50 30.51 7.60
N ALA A 222 15.68 30.19 8.60
CA ALA A 222 14.48 29.40 8.49
C ALA A 222 13.34 30.28 7.97
N SER A 223 12.44 29.71 7.17
CA SER A 223 11.07 30.17 6.95
C SER A 223 10.32 29.02 6.27
N HIS A 224 9.41 28.29 6.94
CA HIS A 224 8.02 28.67 7.21
C HIS A 224 7.31 29.30 5.99
N ASP A 225 6.43 28.49 5.39
CA ASP A 225 4.97 28.73 5.35
C ASP A 225 4.37 29.81 4.42
N TYR A 226 3.24 29.42 3.82
CA TYR A 226 2.13 30.19 3.22
C TYR A 226 2.26 30.62 1.73
N VAL A 227 1.42 30.11 0.81
CA VAL A 227 -0.02 30.41 0.50
C VAL A 227 -0.18 31.52 -0.54
N GLY A 228 -0.96 31.20 -1.58
CA GLY A 228 -1.90 32.11 -2.24
C GLY A 228 -1.36 32.92 -3.42
N VAL A 229 -1.85 32.66 -4.63
CA VAL A 229 -3.06 33.20 -5.29
C VAL A 229 -2.65 34.29 -6.29
N SER A 230 -2.98 34.00 -7.56
CA SER A 230 -3.42 34.85 -8.68
C SER A 230 -2.84 36.26 -8.88
N ILE A 231 -2.53 36.61 -10.15
CA ILE A 231 -3.28 37.61 -10.97
C ILE A 231 -2.50 38.04 -12.23
N LEU A 232 -3.20 37.91 -13.37
CA LEU A 232 -3.31 38.77 -14.58
C LEU A 232 -2.10 39.34 -15.35
N MET A 233 -2.13 39.01 -16.65
CA MET A 233 -2.15 39.87 -17.86
C MET A 233 -1.09 40.97 -18.10
N SER A 234 -0.45 40.80 -19.27
CA SER A 234 -0.29 41.77 -20.37
C SER A 234 0.49 43.07 -20.14
N SER A 235 1.63 43.20 -20.82
CA SER A 235 1.86 44.07 -21.99
C SER A 235 3.36 44.30 -22.20
N GLY A 236 3.84 44.13 -23.42
CA GLY A 236 5.22 44.36 -23.85
C GLY A 236 5.48 43.72 -25.20
#